data_AF-A0A5J6SMW0-F1
#
_entry.id   AF-A0A5J6SMW0-F1
#
_cell.length_a   1.000
_cell.length_b   1.000
_cell.length_c   1.000
_cell.angle_alpha   90.00
_cell.angle_beta   90.00
_cell.angle_gamma   90.00
#
_symmetry.space_group_name_H-M   'P 1'
#
loop_
_entity.id
_entity.type
_entity.pdbx_description
1 polymer ?
#
loop_
_entity_poly.entity_id
_entity_poly.type
_entity_poly.pdbx_seq_one_letter_code
_entity_poly.pdbx_strand_id
1 'polypeptide(L)'
;MALSLINIHVNVSATSSRFFDVLTAPLVVTNGTKILATAFLNDSGVAVTTFPAVTNGYYNFYLNGVLQEGGSYTISETELTFNVAGTIAAGTPLVVEAVELATVI
;
A
#
# COMPACT_ATOMS: atom_id res chain seq x y z
N MET A 1 14.72 -47.90 15.57
CA MET A 1 15.02 -46.46 15.42
C MET A 1 13.70 -45.72 15.40
N ALA A 2 13.42 -44.88 16.40
CA ALA A 2 12.25 -44.03 16.37
C ALA A 2 12.53 -42.86 15.40
N LEU A 3 11.63 -42.63 14.43
CA LEU A 3 11.62 -41.39 13.66
C LEU A 3 11.23 -40.26 14.63
N SER A 4 12.14 -39.30 14.84
CA SER A 4 11.76 -38.02 15.42
C SER A 4 11.16 -37.18 14.29
N LEU A 5 9.83 -37.04 14.26
CA LEU A 5 9.21 -36.00 13.44
C LEU A 5 9.42 -34.66 14.14
N ILE A 6 10.26 -33.79 13.57
CA ILE A 6 10.34 -32.41 14.03
C ILE A 6 9.12 -31.68 13.47
N ASN A 7 8.15 -31.36 14.34
CA ASN A 7 7.09 -30.41 14.01
C ASN A 7 7.59 -28.98 14.29
N ILE A 8 8.02 -28.28 13.24
CA ILE A 8 8.34 -26.85 13.32
C ILE A 8 7.04 -26.07 13.21
N HIS A 9 6.75 -25.23 14.21
CA HIS A 9 5.69 -24.24 14.17
C HIS A 9 6.35 -22.87 13.95
N VAL A 10 5.90 -22.14 12.94
CA VAL A 10 6.35 -20.78 12.67
C VAL A 10 5.18 -19.85 12.97
N ASN A 11 5.40 -18.92 13.89
CA ASN A 11 4.42 -17.87 14.17
C ASN A 11 4.75 -16.66 13.30
N VAL A 12 3.72 -16.06 12.70
CA VAL A 12 3.86 -14.87 11.87
C VAL A 12 2.90 -13.80 12.39
N SER A 13 3.40 -12.58 12.51
CA SER A 13 2.59 -11.39 12.80
C SER A 13 2.56 -10.49 11.56
N ALA A 14 1.46 -9.77 11.39
CA ALA A 14 1.32 -8.75 10.36
C ALA A 14 1.13 -7.37 11.00
N THR A 15 1.82 -6.35 10.49
CA THR A 15 1.55 -4.94 10.79
C THR A 15 1.02 -4.27 9.53
N SER A 16 -0.08 -3.52 9.67
CA SER A 16 -0.67 -2.74 8.57
C SER A 16 -0.60 -1.25 8.93
N SER A 17 -0.15 -0.44 7.98
CA SER A 17 -0.16 1.04 8.05
C SER A 17 -0.87 1.60 6.83
N ARG A 18 -1.77 2.56 7.03
CA ARG A 18 -2.58 3.12 5.94
C ARG A 18 -2.29 4.60 5.75
N PHE A 19 -2.34 5.01 4.49
CA PHE A 19 -2.03 6.35 4.04
C PHE A 19 -3.15 6.86 3.14
N PHE A 20 -3.62 8.08 3.42
CA PHE A 20 -4.84 8.62 2.85
C PHE A 20 -4.55 9.93 2.12
N ASP A 21 -5.02 10.03 0.88
CA ASP A 21 -5.08 11.27 0.11
C ASP A 21 -6.50 11.42 -0.45
N VAL A 22 -7.07 12.63 -0.40
CA VAL A 22 -8.38 12.92 -0.97
C VAL A 22 -8.19 13.96 -2.05
N LEU A 23 -8.43 13.56 -3.30
CA LEU A 23 -8.22 14.42 -4.45
C LEU A 23 -9.05 15.70 -4.34
N THR A 24 -8.40 16.86 -4.34
CA THR A 24 -9.09 18.16 -4.26
C THR A 24 -9.63 18.62 -5.62
N ALA A 25 -9.12 18.05 -6.72
CA ALA A 25 -9.53 18.30 -8.09
C ALA A 25 -9.56 16.97 -8.87
N PRO A 26 -10.28 16.90 -10.01
CA PRO A 26 -10.24 15.72 -10.86
C PRO A 26 -8.81 15.45 -11.34
N LEU A 27 -8.40 14.18 -11.33
CA LEU A 27 -7.09 13.74 -11.76
C LEU A 27 -7.23 12.90 -13.03
N VAL A 28 -6.60 13.35 -14.11
CA VAL A 28 -6.41 12.52 -15.30
C VAL A 28 -5.14 11.72 -15.09
N VAL A 29 -5.26 10.39 -15.07
CA VAL A 29 -4.12 9.48 -14.98
C VAL A 29 -3.84 8.88 -16.35
N THR A 30 -2.56 8.79 -16.67
CA THR A 30 -1.99 7.97 -17.75
C THR A 30 -0.98 7.00 -17.16
N ASN A 31 -0.55 6.01 -17.94
CA ASN A 31 0.53 5.12 -17.51
C ASN A 31 1.79 5.94 -17.17
N GLY A 32 2.28 5.78 -15.95
CA GLY A 32 3.40 6.52 -15.36
C GLY A 32 3.00 7.76 -14.56
N THR A 33 1.72 8.09 -14.44
CA THR A 33 1.26 9.18 -13.56
C THR A 33 1.58 8.87 -12.11
N LYS A 34 2.08 9.86 -11.38
CA LYS A 34 2.61 9.70 -10.01
C LYS A 34 1.90 10.62 -9.02
N ILE A 35 1.71 10.11 -7.81
CA ILE A 35 1.37 10.90 -6.63
C ILE A 35 2.45 10.63 -5.58
N LEU A 36 3.08 11.70 -5.10
CA LEU A 36 4.14 11.60 -4.11
C LEU A 36 3.58 11.17 -2.74
N ALA A 37 4.35 10.41 -1.97
CA ALA A 37 3.99 10.02 -0.61
C ALA A 37 3.70 11.24 0.29
N THR A 38 4.33 12.38 0.02
CA THR A 38 4.10 13.65 0.73
C THR A 38 2.70 14.23 0.57
N ALA A 39 1.89 13.73 -0.36
CA ALA A 39 0.47 14.07 -0.48
C ALA A 39 -0.40 13.35 0.56
N PHE A 40 0.10 12.29 1.20
CA PHE A 40 -0.70 11.41 2.05
C PHE A 40 -0.56 11.74 3.54
N LEU A 41 -1.61 11.44 4.29
CA LEU A 41 -1.65 11.45 5.74
C LEU A 41 -1.64 10.00 6.26
N ASN A 42 -0.99 9.73 7.39
CA ASN A 42 -1.04 8.43 8.06
C ASN A 42 -2.33 8.24 8.89
N ASP A 43 -2.48 7.08 9.54
CA ASP A 43 -3.62 6.76 10.43
C ASP A 43 -3.84 7.78 11.59
N SER A 44 -2.84 8.59 11.94
CA SER A 44 -2.94 9.65 12.95
C SER A 44 -3.25 11.03 12.35
N GLY A 45 -3.48 11.13 11.04
CA GLY A 45 -3.74 12.38 10.33
C GLY A 45 -2.49 13.25 10.11
N VAL A 46 -1.29 12.69 10.25
CA VAL A 46 -0.02 13.42 10.07
C VAL A 46 0.52 13.17 8.66
N ALA A 47 0.98 14.24 8.00
CA ALA A 47 1.62 14.15 6.69
C ALA A 47 2.88 13.28 6.74
N VAL A 48 3.05 12.40 5.77
CA VAL A 48 4.22 11.51 5.68
C VAL A 48 5.26 12.06 4.71
N THR A 49 6.52 11.67 4.89
CA THR A 49 7.58 11.98 3.92
C THR A 49 7.81 10.82 2.95
N THR A 50 7.61 9.59 3.43
CA THR A 50 7.73 8.35 2.67
C THR A 50 6.71 7.33 3.17
N PHE A 51 6.33 6.38 2.31
CA PHE A 51 5.72 5.13 2.74
C PHE A 51 6.77 4.21 3.40
N PRO A 52 6.39 3.29 4.30
CA PRO A 52 7.30 2.35 4.93
C PRO A 52 7.89 1.38 3.90
N ALA A 53 9.19 1.13 3.93
CA ALA A 53 9.78 0.06 3.13
C ALA A 53 9.20 -1.30 3.53
N VAL A 54 8.50 -1.96 2.60
CA VAL A 54 7.95 -3.31 2.81
C VAL A 54 8.95 -4.33 2.30
N THR A 55 9.54 -5.12 3.20
CA THR A 55 10.59 -6.09 2.86
C THR A 55 10.02 -7.49 2.69
N ASN A 56 9.11 -7.90 3.56
CA ASN A 56 8.41 -9.18 3.47
C ASN A 56 6.91 -8.94 3.63
N GLY A 57 6.26 -8.57 2.54
CA GLY A 57 4.85 -8.20 2.57
C GLY A 57 4.37 -7.66 1.23
N TYR A 58 3.37 -6.80 1.26
CA TYR A 58 2.77 -6.22 0.06
C TYR A 58 2.14 -4.86 0.33
N TYR A 59 1.85 -4.14 -0.77
CA TYR A 59 1.00 -2.98 -0.75
C TYR A 59 -0.34 -3.27 -1.41
N ASN A 60 -1.42 -2.80 -0.78
CA ASN A 60 -2.72 -2.67 -1.42
C ASN A 60 -2.97 -1.22 -1.79
N PHE A 61 -3.62 -1.00 -2.92
CA PHE A 61 -4.14 0.31 -3.29
C PHE A 61 -5.65 0.23 -3.44
N TYR A 62 -6.34 1.13 -2.75
CA TYR A 62 -7.78 1.29 -2.84
C TYR A 62 -8.11 2.63 -3.46
N LEU A 63 -8.95 2.60 -4.48
CA LEU A 63 -9.51 3.78 -5.12
C LEU A 63 -10.98 3.88 -4.74
N ASN A 64 -11.37 4.95 -4.04
CA ASN A 64 -12.73 5.12 -3.51
C ASN A 64 -13.23 3.93 -2.68
N GLY A 65 -12.34 3.32 -1.90
CA GLY A 65 -12.66 2.14 -1.08
C GLY A 65 -12.69 0.80 -1.84
N VAL A 66 -12.38 0.78 -3.14
CA VAL A 66 -12.32 -0.44 -3.96
C VAL A 66 -10.87 -0.85 -4.18
N LEU A 67 -10.52 -2.09 -3.82
CA LEU A 67 -9.20 -2.67 -4.10
C LEU A 67 -8.92 -2.67 -5.61
N GLN A 68 -7.74 -2.18 -6.00
CA GLN A 68 -7.31 -2.14 -7.39
C GLN A 68 -6.56 -3.42 -7.78
N GLU A 69 -6.60 -3.77 -9.07
CA GLU A 69 -5.83 -4.88 -9.61
C GLU A 69 -4.32 -4.63 -9.41
N GLY A 70 -3.57 -5.66 -8.98
CA GLY A 70 -2.14 -5.50 -8.66
C GLY A 70 -1.27 -4.98 -9.82
N GLY A 71 -1.69 -5.16 -11.08
CA GLY A 71 -0.98 -4.62 -12.24
C GLY A 71 -1.29 -3.15 -12.53
N SER A 72 -2.36 -2.58 -11.96
CA SER A 72 -2.82 -1.23 -12.29
C SER A 72 -2.05 -0.11 -11.59
N TYR A 73 -1.21 -0.46 -10.61
CA TYR A 73 -0.42 0.48 -9.84
C TYR A 73 0.93 -0.13 -9.39
N THR A 74 1.86 0.75 -9.04
CA THR A 74 3.12 0.41 -8.37
C THR A 74 3.30 1.36 -7.19
N ILE A 75 3.76 0.86 -6.04
CA ILE A 75 4.08 1.69 -4.87
C ILE A 75 5.56 1.52 -4.54
N SER A 76 6.24 2.65 -4.36
CA SER A 76 7.58 2.74 -3.77
C SER A 76 7.52 3.57 -2.50
N GLU A 77 8.62 3.68 -1.75
CA GLU A 77 8.67 4.54 -0.56
C GLU A 77 8.32 6.01 -0.86
N THR A 78 8.53 6.49 -2.08
CA THR A 78 8.37 7.91 -2.42
C THR A 78 7.09 8.24 -3.15
N GLU A 79 6.43 7.26 -3.80
CA GLU A 79 5.31 7.54 -4.69
C GLU A 79 4.39 6.33 -4.94
N LEU A 80 3.12 6.65 -5.20
CA LEU A 80 2.17 5.81 -5.91
C LEU A 80 2.25 6.13 -7.40
N THR A 81 2.45 5.13 -8.25
CA THR A 81 2.44 5.24 -9.70
C THR A 81 1.26 4.48 -10.30
N PHE A 82 0.50 5.11 -11.19
CA PHE A 82 -0.56 4.49 -11.97
C PHE A 82 0.01 3.85 -13.24
N ASN A 83 -0.34 2.60 -13.51
CA ASN A 83 0.08 1.86 -14.72
C ASN A 83 -1.05 1.78 -15.76
N VAL A 84 -2.18 2.42 -15.48
CA VAL A 84 -3.38 2.48 -16.31
C VAL A 84 -3.72 3.92 -16.67
N ALA A 85 -4.66 4.11 -17.60
CA ALA A 85 -5.19 5.42 -17.96
C ALA A 85 -6.66 5.55 -17.57
N GLY A 86 -7.07 6.75 -17.19
CA GLY A 86 -8.43 7.05 -16.78
C GLY A 86 -8.58 8.44 -16.16
N THR A 87 -9.79 8.75 -15.72
CA THR A 87 -10.07 9.99 -14.99
C THR A 87 -10.68 9.65 -13.65
N ILE A 88 -10.11 10.20 -12.59
CA ILE A 88 -10.56 10.07 -11.21
C ILE A 88 -11.22 11.38 -10.80
N ALA A 89 -12.44 11.30 -10.25
CA ALA A 89 -13.19 12.50 -9.86
C ALA A 89 -12.59 13.17 -8.61
N ALA A 90 -12.82 14.48 -8.47
CA ALA A 90 -12.54 15.18 -7.21
C ALA A 90 -13.32 14.56 -6.04
N GLY A 91 -12.76 14.64 -4.85
CA GLY A 91 -13.29 14.04 -3.64
C GLY A 91 -13.04 12.53 -3.51
N THR A 92 -12.41 11.90 -4.51
CA THR A 92 -12.10 10.47 -4.45
C THR A 92 -10.98 10.19 -3.45
N PRO A 93 -11.21 9.33 -2.43
CA PRO A 93 -10.14 8.88 -1.55
C PRO A 93 -9.21 7.89 -2.25
N LEU A 94 -7.91 8.12 -2.11
CA LEU A 94 -6.82 7.24 -2.45
C LEU A 94 -6.27 6.67 -1.16
N VAL A 95 -6.24 5.35 -1.03
CA VAL A 95 -5.70 4.70 0.18
C VAL A 95 -4.61 3.72 -0.22
N VAL A 96 -3.40 3.96 0.28
CA VAL A 96 -2.30 3.01 0.24
C VAL A 96 -2.26 2.29 1.58
N GLU A 97 -2.25 0.96 1.55
CA GLU A 97 -2.04 0.12 2.72
C GLU A 97 -0.73 -0.64 2.55
N ALA A 98 0.20 -0.46 3.48
CA ALA A 98 1.44 -1.21 3.57
C ALA A 98 1.29 -2.31 4.62
N VAL A 99 1.47 -3.57 4.21
CA VAL A 99 1.42 -4.73 5.11
C VAL A 99 2.80 -5.35 5.17
N GLU A 100 3.39 -5.43 6.37
CA GLU A 100 4.66 -6.10 6.64
C GLU A 100 4.42 -7.36 7.47
N LEU A 101 5.11 -8.44 7.12
CA LEU A 101 5.03 -9.74 7.79
C LEU A 101 6.35 -10.06 8.47
N ALA A 102 6.29 -10.27 9.78
CA ALA A 102 7.44 -10.66 10.58
C ALA A 102 7.24 -12.06 11.18
N THR A 103 8.28 -12.88 11.15
CA THR A 103 8.30 -14.10 11.96
C THR A 103 8.46 -13.71 13.42
N VAL A 104 7.63 -14.29 14.28
CA VAL A 104 7.72 -14.12 15.72
C VAL A 104 8.49 -15.31 16.28
N ILE A 105 9.57 -15.02 17.01
CA ILE A 105 10.38 -16.01 17.72
C ILE A 105 9.75 -16.31 19.08
#